data_AF-A0A3D5ULE4-F1
#
_entry.id   AF-A0A3D5ULE4-F1
#
_cell.length_a   1.000
_cell.length_b   1.000
_cell.length_c   1.000
_cell.angle_alpha   90.00
_cell.angle_beta   90.00
_cell.angle_gamma   90.00
#
_symmetry.space_group_name_H-M   'P 1'
#
loop_
_entity.id
_entity.type
_entity.pdbx_description
1 polymer ?
#
loop_
_entity_poly.entity_id
_entity_poly.type
_entity_poly.pdbx_seq_one_letter_code
_entity_poly.pdbx_strand_id
1 'polypeptide(L)'
;MPNSKQQQSYKYIKDKSILNDSRPEIVLDSKVEYLLLKFFVVNTPCETTSRKSISLKEYGWKEKYNSKYGLQKKLDPIIDFNSGNYIFTDEDDLLDRFEDNKLTDNMLEDIITERFVIGKTPESNKLLKLLRHIRNCFAHGKYLVVKNSIDQQMIIMQDDNTHSVTARIILRVNNLVEVIKIIDKDNSIGWKEILRSS
;
A
#
# COMPACT_ATOMS: atom_id res chain seq x y z
N MET A 1 16.11 29.09 16.85
CA MET A 1 14.65 29.02 16.60
C MET A 1 14.21 27.58 16.75
N PRO A 2 13.17 27.26 17.53
CA PRO A 2 12.68 25.89 17.59
C PRO A 2 11.92 25.61 16.29
N ASN A 3 12.42 24.64 15.50
CA ASN A 3 11.69 24.06 14.39
C ASN A 3 10.49 23.30 14.96
N SER A 4 9.33 23.96 15.07
CA SER A 4 8.07 23.26 15.30
C SER A 4 7.82 22.38 14.08
N LYS A 5 8.13 21.08 14.18
CA LYS A 5 7.69 20.10 13.19
C LYS A 5 6.17 20.15 13.17
N GLN A 6 5.56 20.80 12.17
CA GLN A 6 4.14 20.61 11.89
C GLN A 6 3.92 19.12 11.68
N GLN A 7 3.22 18.51 12.63
CA GLN A 7 2.87 17.11 12.64
C GLN A 7 1.48 17.00 12.01
N GLN A 8 1.36 16.24 10.93
CA GLN A 8 0.05 15.96 10.36
C GLN A 8 -0.82 15.26 11.42
N SER A 9 -1.99 15.81 11.68
CA SER A 9 -2.82 15.40 12.80
C SER A 9 -4.20 14.93 12.37
N TYR A 10 -4.31 13.66 11.97
CA TYR A 10 -5.59 12.98 11.91
C TYR A 10 -5.67 11.90 12.98
N LYS A 11 -6.35 12.22 14.10
CA LYS A 11 -6.34 11.42 15.33
C LYS A 11 -6.89 10.02 15.08
N TYR A 12 -6.13 9.00 15.52
CA TYR A 12 -6.61 7.63 15.51
C TYR A 12 -7.74 7.45 16.54
N ILE A 13 -8.89 7.01 16.06
CA ILE A 13 -10.03 6.58 16.88
C ILE A 13 -10.43 5.20 16.36
N LYS A 14 -10.24 4.16 17.18
CA LYS A 14 -10.46 2.75 16.78
C LYS A 14 -11.86 2.54 16.18
N ASP A 15 -12.88 3.08 16.81
CA ASP A 15 -14.28 2.93 16.37
C ASP A 15 -14.62 3.69 15.09
N LYS A 16 -13.69 4.52 14.60
CA LYS A 16 -13.82 5.26 13.34
C LYS A 16 -12.91 4.74 12.22
N SER A 17 -12.28 3.58 12.42
CA SER A 17 -11.41 2.99 11.41
C SER A 17 -12.19 2.66 10.12
N ILE A 18 -11.54 2.81 8.97
CA ILE A 18 -12.07 2.31 7.69
C ILE A 18 -12.14 0.78 7.61
N LEU A 19 -11.57 0.10 8.60
CA LEU A 19 -11.64 -1.35 8.75
C LEU A 19 -12.89 -1.79 9.53
N ASN A 20 -13.67 -0.84 10.08
CA ASN A 20 -14.97 -1.15 10.68
C ASN A 20 -16.00 -1.34 9.58
N ASP A 21 -15.98 -2.54 9.00
CA ASP A 21 -16.77 -2.93 7.84
C ASP A 21 -17.73 -4.06 8.23
N SER A 22 -18.97 -3.98 7.75
CA SER A 22 -19.99 -5.01 7.99
C SER A 22 -20.05 -6.06 6.87
N ARG A 23 -19.34 -5.83 5.76
CA ARG A 23 -19.25 -6.79 4.66
C ARG A 23 -18.52 -8.06 5.12
N PRO A 24 -18.88 -9.22 4.55
CA PRO A 24 -18.18 -10.45 4.87
C PRO A 24 -16.72 -10.37 4.41
N GLU A 25 -15.81 -10.51 5.36
CA GLU A 25 -14.39 -10.73 5.06
C GLU A 25 -14.23 -12.04 4.29
N ILE A 26 -13.38 -12.02 3.27
CA ILE A 26 -13.06 -13.20 2.49
C ILE A 26 -11.63 -13.66 2.77
N VAL A 27 -11.44 -14.98 2.75
CA VAL A 27 -10.12 -15.59 2.84
C VAL A 27 -9.47 -15.57 1.47
N LEU A 28 -8.23 -15.09 1.40
CA LEU A 28 -7.43 -15.13 0.18
C LEU A 28 -6.99 -16.56 -0.13
N ASP A 29 -6.69 -16.82 -1.40
CA ASP A 29 -5.93 -18.01 -1.76
C ASP A 29 -4.61 -18.02 -0.99
N SER A 30 -4.27 -19.15 -0.38
CA SER A 30 -3.14 -19.25 0.55
C SER A 30 -1.79 -18.96 -0.11
N LYS A 31 -1.64 -19.20 -1.42
CA LYS A 31 -0.42 -18.85 -2.17
C LYS A 31 -0.36 -17.35 -2.41
N VAL A 32 -1.49 -16.72 -2.70
CA VAL A 32 -1.59 -15.26 -2.85
C VAL A 32 -1.28 -14.58 -1.52
N GLU A 33 -1.91 -15.00 -0.42
CA GLU A 33 -1.64 -14.48 0.91
C GLU A 33 -0.17 -14.65 1.30
N TYR A 34 0.38 -15.87 1.12
CA TYR A 34 1.79 -16.14 1.37
C TYR A 34 2.70 -15.23 0.54
N LEU A 35 2.40 -15.01 -0.75
CA LEU A 35 3.18 -14.14 -1.61
C LEU A 35 3.15 -12.69 -1.15
N LEU A 36 1.97 -12.17 -0.78
CA LEU A 36 1.81 -10.81 -0.27
C LEU A 36 2.64 -10.62 1.01
N LEU A 37 2.54 -11.53 1.97
CA LEU A 37 3.31 -11.46 3.22
C LEU A 37 4.82 -11.62 2.97
N LYS A 38 5.21 -12.57 2.12
CA LYS A 38 6.61 -12.80 1.76
C LYS A 38 7.23 -11.56 1.15
N PHE A 39 6.55 -10.90 0.21
CA PHE A 39 7.08 -9.70 -0.42
C PHE A 39 6.98 -8.46 0.47
N PHE A 40 5.77 -8.09 0.92
CA PHE A 40 5.56 -6.81 1.59
C PHE A 40 6.13 -6.78 3.02
N VAL A 41 6.20 -7.91 3.72
CA VAL A 41 6.67 -7.96 5.11
C VAL A 41 8.11 -8.47 5.19
N VAL A 42 8.40 -9.64 4.60
CA VAL A 42 9.69 -10.32 4.79
C VAL A 42 10.76 -9.74 3.87
N ASN A 43 10.51 -9.72 2.56
CA ASN A 43 11.47 -9.34 1.53
C ASN A 43 11.23 -7.94 0.96
N THR A 44 10.68 -7.04 1.77
CA THR A 44 10.27 -5.70 1.32
C THR A 44 11.43 -4.88 0.73
N PRO A 45 11.16 -4.04 -0.30
CA PRO A 45 12.10 -3.03 -0.78
C PRO A 45 12.36 -1.88 0.19
N CYS A 46 11.57 -1.75 1.25
CA CYS A 46 11.76 -0.74 2.29
C CYS A 46 12.92 -1.16 3.21
N GLU A 47 14.14 -0.81 2.81
CA GLU A 47 15.36 -1.06 3.59
C GLU A 47 15.18 -0.61 5.04
N THR A 48 15.81 -1.32 5.98
CA THR A 48 15.72 -1.15 7.46
C THR A 48 14.43 -1.63 8.14
N THR A 49 13.36 -1.93 7.40
CA THR A 49 12.09 -2.39 8.01
C THR A 49 11.98 -3.92 8.16
N SER A 50 12.92 -4.66 7.58
CA SER A 50 13.09 -6.11 7.70
C SER A 50 14.58 -6.48 7.62
N ARG A 51 15.01 -7.49 8.37
CA ARG A 51 16.38 -8.07 8.25
C ARG A 51 16.60 -8.82 6.93
N LYS A 52 15.51 -9.17 6.23
CA LYS A 52 15.53 -9.86 4.94
C LYS A 52 15.09 -8.93 3.78
N SER A 53 15.08 -7.61 4.01
CA SER A 53 14.77 -6.64 2.96
C SER A 53 15.67 -6.83 1.75
N ILE A 54 15.12 -6.67 0.56
CA ILE A 54 15.84 -6.76 -0.71
C ILE A 54 15.65 -5.41 -1.40
N SER A 55 16.72 -4.66 -1.63
CA SER A 55 16.64 -3.35 -2.28
C SER A 55 16.08 -3.46 -3.70
N LEU A 56 15.55 -2.36 -4.24
CA LEU A 56 15.11 -2.33 -5.65
C LEU A 56 16.24 -2.72 -6.62
N LYS A 57 17.50 -2.41 -6.26
CA LYS A 57 18.68 -2.79 -7.04
C LYS A 57 18.90 -4.30 -7.06
N GLU A 58 18.77 -4.95 -5.90
CA GLU A 58 18.88 -6.41 -5.78
C GLU A 58 17.70 -7.13 -6.45
N TYR A 59 16.55 -6.46 -6.57
CA TYR A 59 15.43 -6.91 -7.39
C TYR A 59 15.60 -6.72 -8.91
N GLY A 60 16.75 -6.21 -9.36
CA GLY A 60 17.10 -6.10 -10.78
C GLY A 60 16.94 -4.70 -11.39
N TRP A 61 16.63 -3.68 -10.59
CA TRP A 61 16.46 -2.29 -11.06
C TRP A 61 17.74 -1.48 -10.95
N LYS A 62 18.36 -1.17 -12.10
CA LYS A 62 19.65 -0.45 -12.19
C LYS A 62 19.51 1.07 -12.29
N GLU A 63 18.36 1.57 -12.74
CA GLU A 63 18.11 2.99 -12.97
C GLU A 63 17.33 3.63 -11.83
N LYS A 64 17.35 4.97 -11.75
CA LYS A 64 16.43 5.72 -10.88
C LYS A 64 14.99 5.26 -11.15
N TYR A 65 14.17 5.14 -10.10
CA TYR A 65 12.82 4.59 -10.21
C TYR A 65 11.96 5.29 -11.30
N ASN A 66 12.17 6.60 -11.50
CA ASN A 66 11.43 7.50 -12.40
C ASN A 66 12.00 7.58 -13.83
N SER A 67 12.95 6.72 -14.23
CA SER A 67 13.52 6.82 -15.57
C SER A 67 12.48 6.44 -16.67
N LYS A 68 12.69 6.92 -17.89
CA LYS A 68 11.81 6.69 -19.07
C LYS A 68 11.63 5.21 -19.43
N TYR A 69 12.50 4.32 -18.94
CA TYR A 69 12.43 2.87 -19.09
C TYR A 69 12.42 2.14 -17.74
N GLY A 70 12.26 2.90 -16.65
CA GLY A 70 12.44 2.45 -15.29
C GLY A 70 11.20 1.82 -14.70
N LEU A 71 11.32 1.50 -13.41
CA LEU A 71 10.31 0.83 -12.61
C LEU A 71 8.96 1.56 -12.63
N GLN A 72 8.96 2.90 -12.52
CA GLN A 72 7.73 3.69 -12.52
C GLN A 72 6.89 3.44 -13.78
N LYS A 73 7.50 3.49 -14.97
CA LYS A 73 6.78 3.29 -16.22
C LYS A 73 6.14 1.90 -16.33
N LYS A 74 6.73 0.89 -15.69
CA LYS A 74 6.15 -0.46 -15.63
C LYS A 74 4.99 -0.54 -14.63
N LEU A 75 5.03 0.28 -13.59
CA LEU A 75 3.99 0.37 -12.56
C LEU A 75 2.82 1.26 -12.97
N ASP A 76 3.02 2.30 -13.79
CA ASP A 76 1.99 3.27 -14.16
C ASP A 76 0.68 2.62 -14.69
N PRO A 77 0.70 1.52 -15.49
CA PRO A 77 -0.53 0.82 -15.90
C PRO A 77 -1.32 0.17 -14.75
N ILE A 78 -0.69 -0.03 -13.59
CA ILE A 78 -1.26 -0.66 -12.40
C ILE A 78 -1.60 0.41 -11.35
N ILE A 79 -0.66 1.32 -11.08
CA ILE A 79 -0.76 2.42 -10.13
C ILE A 79 -0.18 3.68 -10.79
N ASP A 80 -1.05 4.51 -11.36
CA ASP A 80 -0.65 5.78 -11.97
C ASP A 80 -0.49 6.86 -10.90
N PHE A 81 0.71 7.03 -10.34
CA PHE A 81 1.02 8.03 -9.32
C PHE A 81 0.77 9.51 -9.73
N ASN A 82 0.33 9.77 -10.96
CA ASN A 82 -0.09 11.08 -11.44
C ASN A 82 -1.61 11.24 -11.53
N SER A 83 -2.37 10.16 -11.35
CA SER A 83 -3.83 10.22 -11.27
C SER A 83 -4.29 10.85 -9.95
N GLY A 84 -5.48 11.46 -9.97
CA GLY A 84 -6.08 12.08 -8.79
C GLY A 84 -6.43 11.12 -7.66
N ASN A 85 -6.43 9.81 -7.91
CA ASN A 85 -6.83 8.79 -6.94
C ASN A 85 -5.68 8.38 -5.99
N TYR A 86 -4.44 8.74 -6.30
CA TYR A 86 -3.24 8.26 -5.60
C TYR A 86 -2.48 9.44 -5.01
N ILE A 87 -2.94 9.90 -3.85
CA ILE A 87 -2.50 11.15 -3.25
C ILE A 87 -1.37 10.93 -2.24
N PHE A 88 -0.34 11.75 -2.38
CA PHE A 88 0.66 11.99 -1.34
C PHE A 88 0.55 13.45 -0.91
N THR A 89 0.44 13.69 0.39
CA THR A 89 0.43 15.06 0.94
C THR A 89 1.48 15.21 2.03
N ASP A 90 2.21 16.33 1.99
CA ASP A 90 3.14 16.74 3.05
C ASP A 90 2.55 17.88 3.92
N GLU A 91 1.35 18.35 3.58
CA GLU A 91 0.57 19.42 4.27
C GLU A 91 -0.29 18.84 5.40
N ASP A 92 -0.69 19.64 6.38
CA ASP A 92 -1.61 19.20 7.45
C ASP A 92 -3.08 19.19 6.98
N ASP A 93 -3.37 18.42 5.93
CA ASP A 93 -4.67 18.35 5.25
C ASP A 93 -5.20 16.91 5.09
N LEU A 94 -4.69 15.96 5.87
CA LEU A 94 -5.03 14.53 5.72
C LEU A 94 -6.53 14.25 5.82
N LEU A 95 -7.25 14.93 6.71
CA LEU A 95 -8.71 14.79 6.85
C LEU A 95 -9.40 15.16 5.54
N ASP A 96 -9.13 16.37 5.03
CA ASP A 96 -9.70 16.88 3.79
C ASP A 96 -9.37 15.95 2.62
N ARG A 97 -8.13 15.46 2.53
CA ARG A 97 -7.73 14.49 1.49
C ARG A 97 -8.47 13.17 1.59
N PHE A 98 -8.69 12.66 2.80
CA PHE A 98 -9.50 11.45 2.99
C PHE A 98 -10.95 11.68 2.56
N GLU A 99 -11.55 12.82 2.90
CA GLU A 99 -12.92 13.17 2.51
C GLU A 99 -13.07 13.32 0.99
N ASP A 100 -12.19 14.12 0.37
CA ASP A 100 -12.14 14.34 -1.08
C ASP A 100 -12.01 13.04 -1.88
N ASN A 101 -11.35 12.04 -1.31
CA ASN A 101 -11.12 10.73 -1.93
C ASN A 101 -12.06 9.65 -1.40
N LYS A 102 -13.13 10.00 -0.67
CA LYS A 102 -14.10 9.03 -0.14
C LYS A 102 -13.44 7.91 0.67
N LEU A 103 -12.38 8.22 1.40
CA LEU A 103 -11.68 7.36 2.37
C LEU A 103 -12.05 7.78 3.79
N THR A 104 -13.33 8.11 4.00
CA THR A 104 -13.88 8.60 5.27
C THR A 104 -14.03 7.49 6.30
N ASP A 105 -14.29 7.87 7.55
CA ASP A 105 -14.43 6.92 8.65
C ASP A 105 -15.51 5.86 8.44
N ASN A 106 -15.29 4.69 9.06
CA ASN A 106 -16.17 3.52 9.02
C ASN A 106 -16.24 2.86 7.64
N MET A 107 -17.30 2.08 7.41
CA MET A 107 -17.52 1.32 6.19
C MET A 107 -17.55 2.23 4.95
N LEU A 108 -16.66 1.94 4.01
CA LEU A 108 -16.53 2.72 2.77
C LEU A 108 -17.63 2.36 1.77
N GLU A 109 -18.28 3.38 1.21
CA GLU A 109 -19.31 3.21 0.17
C GLU A 109 -18.71 2.70 -1.15
N ASP A 110 -17.65 3.33 -1.63
CA ASP A 110 -16.94 2.94 -2.85
C ASP A 110 -15.76 2.02 -2.50
N ILE A 111 -15.90 0.74 -2.83
CA ILE A 111 -14.80 -0.25 -2.78
C ILE A 111 -14.46 -0.80 -4.16
N ILE A 112 -14.90 -0.16 -5.23
CA ILE A 112 -14.53 -0.55 -6.61
C ILE A 112 -13.31 0.26 -7.04
N THR A 113 -13.29 1.55 -6.71
CA THR A 113 -12.23 2.46 -7.14
C THR A 113 -10.98 2.30 -6.28
N GLU A 114 -9.87 1.88 -6.92
CA GLU A 114 -8.55 1.89 -6.29
C GLU A 114 -8.07 3.32 -6.04
N ARG A 115 -7.62 3.56 -4.81
CA ARG A 115 -7.18 4.89 -4.36
C ARG A 115 -6.40 4.80 -3.06
N PHE A 116 -5.58 5.80 -2.81
CA PHE A 116 -4.98 6.00 -1.51
C PHE A 116 -4.73 7.47 -1.22
N VAL A 117 -4.65 7.75 0.08
CA VAL A 117 -4.10 8.99 0.61
C VAL A 117 -3.02 8.62 1.60
N ILE A 118 -1.81 9.12 1.36
CA ILE A 118 -0.62 8.87 2.18
C ILE A 118 -0.08 10.21 2.66
N GLY A 119 0.10 10.32 3.99
CA GLY A 119 0.67 11.50 4.62
C GLY A 119 2.18 11.64 4.45
N LYS A 120 2.71 12.60 5.18
CA LYS A 120 4.10 12.99 5.25
C LYS A 120 4.96 11.87 5.78
N THR A 121 6.07 11.64 5.11
CA THR A 121 7.03 10.63 5.50
C THR A 121 8.46 11.08 5.21
N PRO A 122 9.48 10.54 5.90
CA PRO A 122 10.88 10.87 5.61
C PRO A 122 11.39 10.28 4.29
N GLU A 123 10.70 9.29 3.73
CA GLU A 123 11.02 8.74 2.41
C GLU A 123 10.56 9.72 1.32
N SER A 124 11.39 9.98 0.31
CA SER A 124 11.06 10.90 -0.80
C SER A 124 10.54 10.17 -2.03
N ASN A 125 10.89 8.90 -2.20
CA ASN A 125 10.44 8.05 -3.29
C ASN A 125 8.98 7.62 -3.06
N LYS A 126 8.06 8.09 -3.91
CA LYS A 126 6.61 7.78 -3.84
C LYS A 126 6.31 6.29 -3.76
N LEU A 127 7.02 5.45 -4.51
CA LEU A 127 6.84 4.00 -4.47
C LEU A 127 7.24 3.45 -3.10
N LEU A 128 8.42 3.82 -2.59
CA LEU A 128 8.87 3.35 -1.27
C LEU A 128 7.99 3.89 -0.13
N LYS A 129 7.41 5.11 -0.27
CA LYS A 129 6.38 5.62 0.64
C LYS A 129 5.19 4.64 0.68
N LEU A 130 4.61 4.31 -0.48
CA LEU A 130 3.48 3.38 -0.59
C LEU A 130 3.81 2.00 -0.02
N LEU A 131 4.93 1.40 -0.45
CA LEU A 131 5.34 0.07 -0.02
C LEU A 131 5.52 -0.01 1.50
N ARG A 132 6.02 1.05 2.15
CA ARG A 132 6.18 1.08 3.61
C ARG A 132 4.84 1.04 4.33
N HIS A 133 3.85 1.82 3.87
CA HIS A 133 2.52 1.80 4.48
C HIS A 133 1.81 0.47 4.26
N ILE A 134 1.90 -0.12 3.05
CA ILE A 134 1.37 -1.46 2.78
C ILE A 134 2.03 -2.50 3.71
N ARG A 135 3.37 -2.46 3.83
CA ARG A 135 4.13 -3.31 4.75
C ARG A 135 3.62 -3.19 6.18
N ASN A 136 3.43 -1.97 6.67
CA ASN A 136 2.96 -1.73 8.03
C ASN A 136 1.57 -2.34 8.25
N CYS A 137 0.65 -2.12 7.29
CA CYS A 137 -0.68 -2.70 7.36
C CYS A 137 -0.63 -4.23 7.45
N PHE A 138 0.14 -4.91 6.60
CA PHE A 138 0.30 -6.37 6.67
C PHE A 138 0.97 -6.83 7.97
N ALA A 139 2.07 -6.19 8.37
CA ALA A 139 2.83 -6.58 9.56
C ALA A 139 2.06 -6.41 10.88
N HIS A 140 1.05 -5.52 10.88
CA HIS A 140 0.24 -5.23 12.06
C HIS A 140 -1.22 -5.72 11.94
N GLY A 141 -1.56 -6.44 10.87
CA GLY A 141 -2.93 -6.94 10.64
C GLY A 141 -3.96 -5.82 10.45
N LYS A 142 -3.55 -4.66 9.95
CA LYS A 142 -4.42 -3.48 9.74
C LYS A 142 -4.97 -3.44 8.32
N TYR A 143 -5.60 -4.54 7.93
CA TYR A 143 -6.22 -4.67 6.63
C TYR A 143 -7.44 -5.58 6.72
N LEU A 144 -8.29 -5.48 5.71
CA LEU A 144 -9.48 -6.29 5.50
C LEU A 144 -9.53 -6.68 4.02
N VAL A 145 -9.93 -7.91 3.72
CA VAL A 145 -10.16 -8.37 2.36
C VAL A 145 -11.66 -8.54 2.11
N VAL A 146 -12.19 -7.86 1.09
CA VAL A 146 -13.60 -7.94 0.69
C VAL A 146 -13.75 -8.22 -0.79
N LYS A 147 -14.93 -8.71 -1.18
CA LYS A 147 -15.37 -8.69 -2.58
C LYS A 147 -16.20 -7.44 -2.84
N ASN A 148 -15.92 -6.75 -3.95
CA ASN A 148 -16.80 -5.68 -4.41
C ASN A 148 -18.00 -6.24 -5.21
N SER A 149 -18.89 -5.35 -5.66
CA SER A 149 -20.13 -5.73 -6.37
C SER A 149 -19.91 -6.36 -7.75
N ILE A 150 -18.69 -6.32 -8.28
CA ILE A 150 -18.30 -6.96 -9.56
C ILE A 150 -17.34 -8.14 -9.35
N ASP A 151 -17.40 -8.76 -8.17
CA ASP A 151 -16.65 -9.96 -7.77
C ASP A 151 -15.11 -9.82 -7.80
N GLN A 152 -14.59 -8.60 -7.66
CA GLN A 152 -13.16 -8.37 -7.50
C GLN A 152 -12.76 -8.39 -6.02
N GLN A 153 -11.63 -9.04 -5.74
CA GLN A 153 -11.02 -9.04 -4.41
C GLN A 153 -10.27 -7.72 -4.18
N MET A 154 -10.70 -7.00 -3.15
CA MET A 154 -10.16 -5.71 -2.74
C MET A 154 -9.54 -5.85 -1.36
N ILE A 155 -8.44 -5.15 -1.13
CA ILE A 155 -7.85 -5.01 0.19
C ILE A 155 -7.96 -3.56 0.65
N ILE A 156 -8.58 -3.38 1.81
CA ILE A 156 -8.74 -2.10 2.48
C ILE A 156 -7.72 -2.06 3.60
N MET A 157 -6.92 -1.00 3.69
CA MET A 157 -5.80 -0.90 4.61
C MET A 157 -5.77 0.47 5.28
N GLN A 158 -5.50 0.49 6.58
CA GLN A 158 -5.27 1.72 7.33
C GLN A 158 -3.94 1.62 8.08
N ASP A 159 -3.01 2.53 7.79
CA ASP A 159 -1.80 2.67 8.60
C ASP A 159 -1.96 3.82 9.59
N ASP A 160 -1.38 3.65 10.77
CA ASP A 160 -1.42 4.62 11.85
C ASP A 160 -0.15 4.50 12.69
N ASN A 161 0.28 5.65 13.22
CA ASN A 161 1.25 5.71 14.30
C ASN A 161 0.50 5.74 15.65
N THR A 162 1.24 5.87 16.75
CA THR A 162 0.70 5.87 18.12
C THR A 162 -0.49 6.80 18.35
N HIS A 163 -0.62 7.88 17.56
CA HIS A 163 -1.62 8.93 17.80
C HIS A 163 -2.49 9.26 16.58
N SER A 164 -2.02 8.96 15.37
CA SER A 164 -2.64 9.45 14.13
C SER A 164 -2.65 8.40 13.03
N VAL A 165 -3.72 8.38 12.25
CA VAL A 165 -3.75 7.67 10.96
C VAL A 165 -2.80 8.38 10.00
N THR A 166 -2.00 7.60 9.29
CA THR A 166 -0.96 8.09 8.36
C THR A 166 -1.24 7.72 6.92
N ALA A 167 -2.04 6.68 6.68
CA ALA A 167 -2.47 6.30 5.34
C ALA A 167 -3.81 5.56 5.36
N ARG A 168 -4.58 5.73 4.28
CA ARG A 168 -5.74 4.90 3.94
C ARG A 168 -5.61 4.46 2.49
N ILE A 169 -5.74 3.17 2.23
CA ILE A 169 -5.45 2.57 0.93
C ILE A 169 -6.54 1.54 0.59
N ILE A 170 -7.03 1.57 -0.65
CA ILE A 170 -7.83 0.51 -1.25
C ILE A 170 -7.18 0.10 -2.56
N LEU A 171 -6.81 -1.17 -2.69
CA LEU A 171 -6.20 -1.71 -3.90
C LEU A 171 -6.84 -3.06 -4.26
N ARG A 172 -6.80 -3.43 -5.54
CA ARG A 172 -7.13 -4.79 -5.97
C ARG A 172 -6.01 -5.74 -5.57
N VAL A 173 -6.39 -6.93 -5.09
CA VAL A 173 -5.41 -7.98 -4.74
C VAL A 173 -4.55 -8.35 -5.94
N ASN A 174 -5.16 -8.50 -7.12
CA ASN A 174 -4.43 -8.78 -8.36
C ASN A 174 -3.41 -7.69 -8.71
N ASN A 175 -3.72 -6.43 -8.44
CA ASN A 175 -2.78 -5.34 -8.69
C ASN A 175 -1.59 -5.37 -7.73
N LEU A 176 -1.79 -5.72 -6.46
CA LEU A 176 -0.68 -5.97 -5.54
C LEU A 176 0.21 -7.11 -6.03
N VAL A 177 -0.38 -8.20 -6.53
CA VAL A 177 0.38 -9.31 -7.12
C VAL A 177 1.17 -8.85 -8.36
N GLU A 178 0.59 -8.05 -9.25
CA GLU A 178 1.31 -7.50 -10.41
C GLU A 178 2.43 -6.54 -9.99
N VAL A 179 2.24 -5.72 -8.96
CA VAL A 179 3.30 -4.89 -8.37
C VAL A 179 4.48 -5.75 -7.92
N ILE A 180 4.23 -6.89 -7.27
CA ILE A 180 5.27 -7.84 -6.87
C ILE A 180 6.02 -8.37 -8.08
N LYS A 181 5.32 -8.83 -9.12
CA LYS A 181 5.93 -9.37 -10.34
C LYS A 181 6.78 -8.35 -11.07
N ILE A 182 6.35 -7.10 -11.08
CA ILE A 182 7.09 -5.99 -11.69
C ILE A 182 8.34 -5.71 -10.87
N ILE A 183 8.21 -5.55 -9.55
CA ILE A 183 9.37 -5.21 -8.71
C ILE A 183 10.36 -6.37 -8.70
N ASP A 184 9.93 -7.59 -8.38
CA ASP A 184 10.77 -8.79 -8.40
C ASP A 184 10.96 -9.35 -9.81
N LYS A 185 11.58 -8.52 -10.66
CA LYS A 185 11.84 -8.79 -12.07
C LYS A 185 12.60 -10.09 -12.30
N ASP A 186 13.57 -10.36 -11.42
CA ASP A 186 14.47 -11.51 -11.53
C ASP A 186 13.95 -12.75 -10.79
N ASN A 187 12.72 -12.70 -10.24
CA ASN A 187 12.08 -13.78 -9.48
C ASN A 187 12.92 -14.21 -8.25
N SER A 188 13.60 -13.26 -7.61
CA SER A 188 14.44 -13.43 -6.44
C SER A 188 13.69 -14.04 -5.24
N ILE A 189 12.38 -13.82 -5.13
CA ILE A 189 11.56 -14.43 -4.06
C ILE A 189 10.76 -15.66 -4.53
N GLY A 190 10.92 -16.09 -5.79
CA GLY A 190 10.28 -17.29 -6.32
C GLY A 190 8.75 -17.17 -6.50
N TRP A 191 8.25 -15.98 -6.87
CA TRP A 191 6.82 -15.76 -7.05
C TRP A 191 6.22 -16.60 -8.18
N LYS A 192 7.00 -16.93 -9.21
CA LYS A 192 6.56 -17.79 -10.32
C LYS A 192 6.19 -19.18 -9.82
N GLU A 193 7.02 -19.76 -8.96
CA GLU A 193 6.86 -21.10 -8.41
C GLU A 193 5.69 -21.14 -7.42
N ILE A 194 5.59 -20.12 -6.57
CA ILE A 194 4.49 -19.97 -5.61
C ILE A 194 3.14 -19.99 -6.34
N LEU A 195 3.02 -19.25 -7.43
CA LEU A 195 1.76 -19.13 -8.18
C LEU A 195 1.52 -20.29 -9.18
N ARG A 196 2.56 -21.01 -9.62
CA ARG A 196 2.44 -22.13 -10.60
C ARG A 196 2.14 -23.48 -9.99
N SER A 197 2.60 -23.74 -8.76
CA SER A 197 2.49 -25.07 -8.15
C SER A 197 1.03 -25.48 -8.05
N SER A 198 0.58 -26.41 -8.89
CA SER A 198 -0.77 -27.00 -8.92
C SER A 198 -0.63 -28.49 -8.72
#